data_AF-A0A1H9LG75-F1
#
_entry.id   AF-A0A1H9LG75-F1
#
_cell.length_a   1.000
_cell.length_b   1.000
_cell.length_c   1.000
_cell.angle_alpha   90.00
_cell.angle_beta   90.00
_cell.angle_gamma   90.00
#
_symmetry.space_group_name_H-M   'P 1'
#
loop_
_entity.id
_entity.type
_entity.pdbx_description
1 polymer ?
#
loop_
_entity_poly.entity_id
_entity_poly.type
_entity_poly.pdbx_seq_one_letter_code
_entity_poly.pdbx_strand_id
1 'polypeptide(L)'
;MRTLLYQLVGVDLIQIHGIGPYLALWLIAECGTDLNRWHTAHHFTSWLTLAPGSRISGGKVLSAHTRKTNNRVTAHLRLAAAAIGRTNTALGAFYRRLSARIGKAKAVTATARKIAILFYNAMRFGMAYQDPGVDHYEQKYRERVVKGLHRRAAEFGFTLQPAQGVS
;
A
#
# COMPACT_ATOMS: atom_id res chain seq x y z
N MET A 1 -16.71 -6.34 19.15
CA MET A 1 -15.77 -6.99 18.20
C MET A 1 -14.38 -6.35 18.20
N ARG A 2 -14.26 -5.01 18.14
CA ARG A 2 -12.95 -4.31 18.24
C ARG A 2 -12.14 -4.67 19.50
N THR A 3 -12.78 -4.66 20.66
CA THR A 3 -12.14 -5.01 21.95
C THR A 3 -11.63 -6.45 21.99
N LEU A 4 -12.37 -7.40 21.40
CA LEU A 4 -11.97 -8.81 21.35
C LEU A 4 -10.75 -9.03 20.45
N LEU A 5 -10.71 -8.36 19.28
CA LEU A 5 -9.54 -8.40 18.40
C LEU A 5 -8.31 -7.78 19.07
N TYR A 6 -8.50 -6.70 19.81
CA TYR A 6 -7.43 -6.08 20.59
C TYR A 6 -6.92 -7.02 21.70
N GLN A 7 -7.81 -7.74 22.39
CA GLN A 7 -7.40 -8.74 23.39
C GLN A 7 -6.65 -9.94 22.79
N LEU A 8 -7.01 -10.35 21.57
CA LEU A 8 -6.37 -11.50 20.88
C LEU A 8 -4.98 -11.16 20.32
N VAL A 9 -4.77 -9.93 19.85
CA VAL A 9 -3.59 -9.55 19.07
C VAL A 9 -2.71 -8.51 19.79
N GLY A 10 -3.27 -7.76 20.73
CA GLY A 10 -2.61 -6.65 21.42
C GLY A 10 -2.48 -5.37 20.57
N VAL A 11 -3.01 -5.35 19.35
CA VAL A 11 -2.88 -4.23 18.39
C VAL A 11 -4.24 -3.88 17.79
N ASP A 12 -4.55 -2.58 17.69
CA ASP A 12 -5.81 -2.10 17.10
C ASP A 12 -5.73 -2.07 15.56
N LEU A 13 -5.90 -3.24 14.94
CA LEU A 13 -5.86 -3.42 13.48
C LEU A 13 -6.97 -2.67 12.73
N ILE A 14 -8.05 -2.28 13.42
CA ILE A 14 -9.21 -1.60 12.84
C ILE A 14 -8.92 -0.12 12.56
N GLN A 15 -7.85 0.44 13.15
CA GLN A 15 -7.39 1.80 12.82
C GLN A 15 -6.89 1.90 11.37
N ILE A 16 -6.41 0.81 10.79
CA ILE A 16 -5.95 0.80 9.41
C ILE A 16 -7.16 0.90 8.49
N HIS A 17 -7.30 2.03 7.80
CA HIS A 17 -8.35 2.21 6.81
C HIS A 17 -8.32 1.09 5.77
N GLY A 18 -9.49 0.47 5.54
CA GLY A 18 -9.65 -0.70 4.69
C GLY A 18 -9.66 -2.04 5.43
N ILE A 19 -9.20 -2.08 6.68
CA ILE A 19 -9.28 -3.29 7.51
C ILE A 19 -10.52 -3.20 8.40
N GLY A 20 -11.61 -3.81 7.91
CA GLY A 20 -12.78 -4.06 8.74
C GLY A 20 -12.55 -5.20 9.74
N PRO A 21 -13.39 -5.33 10.79
CA PRO A 21 -13.28 -6.41 11.78
C PRO A 21 -13.28 -7.81 11.14
N TYR A 22 -14.09 -8.00 10.10
CA TYR A 22 -14.16 -9.26 9.34
C TYR A 22 -12.86 -9.55 8.57
N LEU A 23 -12.27 -8.54 7.91
CA LEU A 23 -11.01 -8.70 7.19
C LEU A 23 -9.85 -9.00 8.15
N ALA A 24 -9.83 -8.34 9.31
CA ALA A 24 -8.86 -8.61 10.36
C ALA A 24 -8.96 -10.06 10.85
N LEU A 25 -10.17 -10.56 11.13
CA LEU A 25 -10.39 -11.95 11.52
C LEU A 25 -9.92 -12.94 10.46
N TRP A 26 -10.25 -12.70 9.18
CA TRP A 26 -9.78 -13.55 8.08
C TRP A 26 -8.26 -13.55 7.95
N LEU A 27 -7.63 -12.38 8.08
CA LEU A 27 -6.18 -12.25 8.05
C LEU A 27 -5.54 -13.05 9.19
N ILE A 28 -6.07 -12.95 10.41
CA ILE A 28 -5.57 -13.68 11.58
C ILE A 28 -5.83 -15.18 11.43
N ALA A 29 -6.99 -15.60 10.92
CA ALA A 29 -7.32 -17.01 10.72
C ALA A 29 -6.37 -17.69 9.72
N GLU A 30 -5.97 -16.98 8.67
CA GLU A 30 -5.13 -17.53 7.59
C GLU A 30 -3.63 -17.36 7.87
N CYS A 31 -3.22 -16.24 8.48
CA CYS A 31 -1.81 -15.94 8.75
C CYS A 31 -1.36 -16.43 10.14
N GLY A 32 -2.30 -16.64 11.06
CA GLY A 32 -2.03 -16.80 12.48
C GLY A 32 -1.79 -15.46 13.19
N THR A 33 -1.57 -15.53 14.51
CA THR A 33 -1.18 -14.38 15.33
C THR A 33 0.31 -14.04 15.21
N ASP A 34 1.15 -15.01 14.84
CA ASP A 34 2.58 -14.79 14.66
C ASP A 34 3.00 -14.67 13.18
N LEU A 35 3.40 -13.46 12.80
CA LEU A 35 3.93 -13.15 11.46
C LEU A 35 5.46 -13.32 11.35
N ASN A 36 6.14 -13.86 12.37
CA ASN A 36 7.57 -14.23 12.35
C ASN A 36 7.97 -15.07 11.12
N ARG A 37 7.04 -15.90 10.63
CA ARG A 37 7.27 -16.79 9.48
C ARG A 37 7.75 -16.03 8.24
N TRP A 38 7.39 -14.75 8.12
CA TRP A 38 7.89 -13.86 7.08
C TRP A 38 8.89 -12.87 7.71
N HIS A 39 10.17 -12.98 7.32
CA HIS A 39 11.23 -12.09 7.82
C HIS A 39 11.01 -10.61 7.47
N THR A 40 10.30 -10.32 6.37
CA THR A 40 10.01 -8.96 5.92
C THR A 40 8.60 -8.85 5.37
N ALA A 41 8.04 -7.64 5.39
CA ALA A 41 6.77 -7.33 4.75
C ALA A 41 6.77 -7.66 3.23
N HIS A 42 7.95 -7.66 2.59
CA HIS A 42 8.08 -8.06 1.19
C HIS A 42 7.79 -9.54 1.00
N HIS A 43 8.30 -10.42 1.88
CA HIS A 43 7.97 -11.85 1.83
C HIS A 43 6.47 -12.09 2.05
N PHE A 44 5.85 -11.36 2.99
CA PHE A 44 4.41 -11.43 3.22
C PHE A 44 3.59 -11.04 1.98
N THR A 45 3.91 -9.90 1.36
CA THR A 45 3.20 -9.46 0.15
C THR A 45 3.46 -10.34 -1.08
N SER A 46 4.60 -11.03 -1.13
CA SER A 46 4.90 -12.02 -2.16
C SER A 46 4.07 -13.29 -1.97
N TRP A 47 3.93 -13.77 -0.73
CA TRP A 47 3.06 -14.90 -0.37
C TRP A 47 1.59 -14.62 -0.70
N LEU A 48 1.11 -13.40 -0.40
CA LEU A 48 -0.22 -12.93 -0.83
C LEU A 48 -0.36 -12.72 -2.34
N THR A 49 0.70 -12.90 -3.14
CA THR A 49 0.74 -12.61 -4.59
C THR A 49 0.31 -11.18 -4.95
N LEU A 50 0.58 -10.21 -4.05
CA LEU A 50 0.33 -8.78 -4.29
C LEU A 50 1.58 -8.09 -4.86
N ALA A 51 2.73 -8.72 -4.73
CA ALA A 51 3.96 -8.28 -5.38
C ALA A 51 3.92 -8.57 -6.90
N PRO A 52 4.53 -7.71 -7.73
CA PRO A 52 4.72 -8.01 -9.14
C PRO A 52 5.58 -9.27 -9.30
N GLY A 53 5.28 -10.06 -10.34
CA GLY A 53 6.11 -11.21 -10.67
C GLY A 53 7.45 -10.78 -11.27
N SER A 54 8.45 -11.66 -11.21
CA SER A 54 9.76 -11.45 -11.83
C SER A 54 10.17 -12.71 -12.59
N ARG A 55 9.46 -13.03 -13.69
CA ARG A 55 9.81 -14.18 -14.53
C ARG A 55 10.97 -13.76 -15.43
N ILE A 56 12.20 -14.13 -15.05
CA ILE A 56 13.43 -13.79 -15.76
C ILE A 56 14.07 -15.10 -16.23
N SER A 57 14.51 -15.15 -17.49
CA SER A 57 15.30 -16.26 -18.03
C SER A 57 16.40 -15.69 -18.93
N GLY A 58 17.61 -16.24 -18.82
CA GLY A 58 18.76 -15.79 -19.62
C GLY A 58 19.03 -14.27 -19.55
N GLY A 59 18.80 -13.64 -18.40
CA GLY A 59 18.96 -12.19 -18.21
C GLY A 59 17.84 -11.32 -18.78
N LYS A 60 16.83 -11.89 -19.44
CA LYS A 60 15.68 -11.15 -20.00
C LYS A 60 14.43 -11.30 -19.14
N VAL A 61 13.72 -10.20 -18.92
CA VAL A 61 12.42 -10.21 -18.23
C VAL A 61 11.35 -10.73 -19.18
N LEU A 62 10.90 -11.96 -18.94
CA LEU A 62 9.84 -12.60 -19.72
C LEU A 62 8.45 -12.09 -19.32
N SER A 63 8.23 -11.81 -18.03
CA SER A 63 6.98 -11.23 -17.55
C SER A 63 7.12 -10.59 -16.17
N ALA A 64 6.49 -9.42 -16.02
CA ALA A 64 6.37 -8.70 -14.75
C ALA A 64 4.94 -8.72 -14.17
N HIS A 65 4.05 -9.54 -14.73
CA HIS A 65 2.66 -9.62 -14.30
C HIS A 65 2.53 -10.22 -12.90
N THR A 66 1.59 -9.69 -12.12
CA THR A 66 1.21 -10.27 -10.83
C THR A 66 0.67 -11.69 -11.04
N ARG A 67 1.08 -12.63 -10.16
CA ARG A 67 0.63 -14.02 -10.22
C ARG A 67 -0.87 -14.13 -9.95
N LYS A 68 -1.53 -15.07 -10.63
CA LYS A 68 -2.90 -15.49 -10.26
C LYS A 68 -2.85 -16.19 -8.91
N THR A 69 -3.89 -16.04 -8.12
CA THR A 69 -3.97 -16.62 -6.78
C THR A 69 -5.39 -17.06 -6.46
N ASN A 70 -5.48 -18.16 -5.72
CA ASN A 70 -6.72 -18.66 -5.13
C ASN A 70 -6.83 -18.26 -3.64
N ASN A 71 -5.89 -17.46 -3.13
CA ASN A 71 -5.91 -17.01 -1.75
C ASN A 71 -7.07 -16.02 -1.53
N ARG A 72 -8.01 -16.41 -0.66
CA ARG A 72 -9.20 -15.63 -0.31
C ARG A 72 -8.84 -14.31 0.37
N VAL A 73 -7.79 -14.29 1.20
CA VAL A 73 -7.28 -13.08 1.84
C VAL A 73 -6.91 -12.03 0.82
N THR A 74 -6.24 -12.43 -0.27
CA THR A 74 -5.86 -11.51 -1.35
C THR A 74 -7.09 -10.93 -2.05
N ALA A 75 -8.14 -11.74 -2.27
CA ALA A 75 -9.40 -11.25 -2.82
C ALA A 75 -10.05 -10.21 -1.89
N HIS A 76 -10.13 -10.49 -0.59
CA HIS A 76 -10.71 -9.55 0.37
C HIS A 76 -9.89 -8.26 0.51
N LEU A 77 -8.55 -8.34 0.49
CA LEU A 77 -7.68 -7.15 0.47
C LEU A 77 -7.88 -6.29 -0.79
N ARG A 78 -8.11 -6.90 -1.95
CA ARG A 78 -8.43 -6.18 -3.19
C ARG A 78 -9.80 -5.50 -3.11
N LEU A 79 -10.80 -6.15 -2.53
CA LEU A 79 -12.11 -5.55 -2.29
C LEU A 79 -12.02 -4.35 -1.34
N ALA A 80 -11.29 -4.50 -0.23
CA ALA A 80 -11.01 -3.42 0.70
C ALA A 80 -10.31 -2.23 0.02
N ALA A 81 -9.27 -2.52 -0.78
CA ALA A 81 -8.55 -1.51 -1.54
C ALA A 81 -9.45 -0.73 -2.51
N ALA A 82 -10.39 -1.40 -3.18
CA ALA A 82 -11.36 -0.75 -4.06
C ALA A 82 -12.33 0.17 -3.29
N ALA A 83 -12.75 -0.22 -2.08
CA ALA A 83 -13.61 0.59 -1.23
C ALA A 83 -12.90 1.85 -0.71
N ILE A 84 -11.64 1.73 -0.29
CA ILE A 84 -10.80 2.85 0.18
C ILE A 84 -10.63 3.93 -0.89
N GLY A 85 -10.65 3.56 -2.17
CA GLY A 85 -10.54 4.53 -3.26
C GLY A 85 -11.59 5.65 -3.20
N ARG A 86 -12.74 5.41 -2.56
CA ARG A 86 -13.84 6.35 -2.38
C ARG A 86 -13.75 7.16 -1.09
N THR A 87 -12.82 6.87 -0.19
CA THR A 87 -12.71 7.56 1.11
C THR A 87 -11.72 8.73 1.05
N ASN A 88 -11.91 9.70 1.94
CA ASN A 88 -11.03 10.86 2.05
C ASN A 88 -9.85 10.60 3.01
N THR A 89 -9.07 9.56 2.69
CA THR A 89 -7.91 9.11 3.49
C THR A 89 -6.63 9.18 2.67
N ALA A 90 -5.46 9.14 3.31
CA ALA A 90 -4.17 9.11 2.59
C ALA A 90 -4.05 7.90 1.64
N LEU A 91 -4.60 6.74 2.03
CA LEU A 91 -4.67 5.56 1.17
C LEU A 91 -5.64 5.75 -0.01
N GLY A 92 -6.77 6.43 0.20
CA GLY A 92 -7.71 6.80 -0.86
C GLY A 92 -7.07 7.74 -1.88
N ALA A 93 -6.34 8.76 -1.43
CA ALA A 93 -5.61 9.68 -2.29
C ALA A 93 -4.51 8.96 -3.11
N PHE A 94 -3.81 8.01 -2.49
CA PHE A 94 -2.86 7.13 -3.21
C PHE A 94 -3.56 6.33 -4.31
N TYR A 95 -4.69 5.69 -3.99
CA TYR A 95 -5.45 4.92 -4.96
C TYR A 95 -5.91 5.78 -6.14
N ARG A 96 -6.54 6.94 -5.88
CA ARG A 96 -7.06 7.83 -6.93
C ARG A 96 -5.95 8.25 -7.89
N ARG A 97 -4.85 8.77 -7.36
CA ARG A 97 -3.68 9.19 -8.15
C ARG A 97 -3.10 8.05 -8.98
N LEU A 98 -2.91 6.88 -8.35
CA LEU A 98 -2.34 5.75 -9.05
C LEU A 98 -3.30 5.22 -10.13
N SER A 99 -4.60 5.21 -9.85
CA SER A 99 -5.63 4.77 -10.80
C SER A 99 -5.69 5.66 -12.03
N ALA A 100 -5.53 6.98 -11.86
CA ALA A 100 -5.47 7.93 -12.97
C ALA A 100 -4.21 7.72 -13.85
N ARG A 101 -3.09 7.30 -13.26
CA ARG A 101 -1.83 7.12 -13.99
C ARG A 101 -1.68 5.77 -14.69
N ILE A 102 -2.07 4.67 -14.04
CA ILE A 102 -1.78 3.30 -14.52
C ILE A 102 -3.02 2.41 -14.66
N GLY A 103 -4.21 2.95 -14.40
CA GLY A 103 -5.49 2.23 -14.48
C GLY A 103 -5.92 1.60 -13.15
N LYS A 104 -7.24 1.37 -13.03
CA LYS A 104 -7.91 0.92 -11.80
C LYS A 104 -7.41 -0.44 -11.31
N ALA A 105 -7.29 -1.44 -12.20
CA ALA A 105 -6.89 -2.80 -11.81
C ALA A 105 -5.50 -2.86 -11.15
N LYS A 106 -4.53 -2.13 -11.70
CA LYS A 106 -3.17 -2.05 -11.14
C LYS A 106 -3.17 -1.25 -9.82
N ALA A 107 -3.96 -0.18 -9.74
CA ALA A 107 -4.09 0.62 -8.53
C ALA A 107 -4.72 -0.16 -7.36
N VAL A 108 -5.72 -1.01 -7.61
CA VAL A 108 -6.30 -1.90 -6.59
C VAL A 108 -5.23 -2.81 -6.00
N THR A 109 -4.46 -3.50 -6.86
CA THR A 109 -3.41 -4.43 -6.39
C THR A 109 -2.32 -3.70 -5.61
N ALA A 110 -1.89 -2.54 -6.07
CA ALA A 110 -0.88 -1.74 -5.38
C ALA A 110 -1.37 -1.20 -4.02
N THR A 111 -2.65 -0.83 -3.94
CA THR A 111 -3.27 -0.35 -2.70
C THR A 111 -3.46 -1.50 -1.71
N ALA A 112 -3.92 -2.67 -2.18
CA ALA A 112 -3.98 -3.90 -1.39
C ALA A 112 -2.61 -4.28 -0.83
N ARG A 113 -1.55 -4.17 -1.64
CA ARG A 113 -0.16 -4.38 -1.19
C ARG A 113 0.21 -3.43 -0.05
N LYS A 114 -0.20 -2.16 -0.14
CA LYS A 114 0.09 -1.15 0.88
C LYS A 114 -0.65 -1.45 2.20
N ILE A 115 -1.91 -1.86 2.13
CA ILE A 115 -2.69 -2.32 3.30
C ILE A 115 -2.01 -3.53 3.95
N ALA A 116 -1.59 -4.52 3.15
CA ALA A 116 -0.92 -5.72 3.66
C ALA A 116 0.40 -5.40 4.38
N ILE A 117 1.15 -4.41 3.91
CA ILE A 117 2.38 -3.94 4.59
C ILE A 117 2.05 -3.27 5.91
N LEU A 118 1.02 -2.41 5.94
CA LEU A 118 0.56 -1.77 7.18
C LEU A 118 0.10 -2.82 8.21
N PHE A 119 -0.65 -3.82 7.77
CA PHE A 119 -1.07 -4.94 8.61
C PHE A 119 0.13 -5.70 9.19
N TYR A 120 1.08 -6.11 8.34
CA TYR A 120 2.30 -6.80 8.78
C TYR A 120 3.07 -5.97 9.81
N ASN A 121 3.27 -4.69 9.53
CA ASN A 121 4.01 -3.79 10.41
C ASN A 121 3.29 -3.54 11.75
N ALA A 122 1.95 -3.40 11.73
CA ALA A 122 1.16 -3.24 12.93
C ALA A 122 1.25 -4.48 13.82
N MET A 123 1.10 -5.67 13.24
CA MET A 123 1.22 -6.93 13.97
C MET A 123 2.63 -7.19 14.50
N ARG A 124 3.66 -6.88 13.70
CA ARG A 124 5.05 -7.22 14.02
C ARG A 124 5.71 -6.26 15.00
N PHE A 125 5.43 -4.97 14.85
CA PHE A 125 6.09 -3.91 15.60
C PHE A 125 5.15 -3.15 16.54
N GLY A 126 3.87 -3.55 16.62
CA GLY A 126 2.88 -2.86 17.45
C GLY A 126 2.58 -1.43 16.99
N MET A 127 2.89 -1.08 15.73
CA MET A 127 2.70 0.28 15.25
C MET A 127 1.21 0.64 15.16
N ALA A 128 0.80 1.66 15.90
CA ALA A 128 -0.51 2.28 15.75
C ALA A 128 -0.55 3.06 14.42
N TYR A 129 -1.47 2.67 13.53
CA TYR A 129 -1.68 3.42 12.30
C TYR A 129 -2.44 4.71 12.61
N GLN A 130 -1.85 5.85 12.24
CA GLN A 130 -2.52 7.14 12.21
C GLN A 130 -2.58 7.60 10.76
N ASP A 131 -3.79 7.90 10.27
CA ASP A 131 -3.92 8.41 8.90
C ASP A 131 -3.36 9.83 8.84
N PRO A 132 -2.35 10.10 7.99
CA PRO A 132 -1.83 11.45 7.85
C PRO A 132 -2.81 12.41 7.15
N GLY A 133 -3.92 11.91 6.61
CA GLY A 133 -4.88 12.69 5.84
C GLY A 133 -4.48 12.87 4.37
N VAL A 134 -5.42 13.38 3.58
CA VAL A 134 -5.26 13.61 2.14
C VAL A 134 -4.29 14.75 1.86
N ASP A 135 -4.46 15.89 2.54
CA ASP A 135 -3.68 17.10 2.26
C ASP A 135 -2.20 16.89 2.52
N HIS A 136 -1.83 16.31 3.67
CA HIS A 136 -0.45 15.99 3.98
C HIS A 136 0.15 14.96 3.00
N TYR A 137 -0.66 14.00 2.52
CA TYR A 137 -0.22 13.05 1.51
C TYR A 137 0.01 13.70 0.14
N GLU A 138 -0.80 14.69 -0.23
CA GLU A 138 -0.64 15.49 -1.45
C GLU A 138 0.55 16.44 -1.35
N GLN A 139 0.76 17.09 -0.20
CA GLN A 139 1.92 17.94 0.06
C GLN A 139 3.23 17.16 -0.06
N LYS A 140 3.37 16.03 0.64
CA LYS A 140 4.56 15.16 0.52
C LYS A 140 4.77 14.64 -0.91
N TYR A 141 3.70 14.45 -1.66
CA TYR A 141 3.82 14.08 -3.06
C TYR A 141 4.34 15.24 -3.91
N ARG A 142 3.79 16.45 -3.74
CA ARG A 142 4.24 17.67 -4.41
C ARG A 142 5.72 17.91 -4.15
N GLU A 143 6.17 17.83 -2.91
CA GLU A 143 7.58 17.95 -2.53
C GLU A 143 8.48 16.94 -3.28
N ARG A 144 8.05 15.68 -3.36
CA ARG A 144 8.80 14.64 -4.11
C ARG A 144 8.85 14.93 -5.60
N VAL A 145 7.76 15.42 -6.18
CA VAL A 145 7.70 15.79 -7.60
C VAL A 145 8.64 16.97 -7.86
N VAL A 146 8.58 18.03 -7.05
CA VAL A 146 9.46 19.19 -7.15
C VAL A 146 10.93 18.79 -7.00
N LYS A 147 11.27 17.97 -6.02
CA LYS A 147 12.64 17.43 -5.85
C LYS A 147 13.09 16.64 -7.08
N GLY A 148 12.20 15.83 -7.66
CA GLY A 148 12.47 15.09 -8.89
C GLY A 148 12.68 16.00 -10.10
N LEU A 149 11.93 17.10 -10.18
CA LEU A 149 12.09 18.13 -11.22
C LEU A 149 13.42 18.86 -11.08
N HIS A 150 13.83 19.24 -9.86
CA HIS A 150 15.16 19.83 -9.63
C HIS A 150 16.28 18.91 -10.11
N ARG A 151 16.19 17.61 -9.79
CA ARG A 151 17.19 16.64 -10.25
C ARG A 151 17.24 16.54 -11.77
N ARG A 152 16.08 16.46 -12.44
CA ARG A 152 16.02 16.39 -13.91
C ARG A 152 16.51 17.68 -14.57
N ALA A 153 16.17 18.84 -14.02
CA ALA A 153 16.68 20.11 -14.53
C ALA A 153 18.21 20.17 -14.44
N ALA A 154 18.78 19.73 -13.31
CA ALA A 154 20.22 19.64 -13.12
C ALA A 154 20.90 18.68 -14.11
N GLU A 155 20.28 17.55 -14.46
CA GLU A 155 20.77 16.63 -15.50
C GLU A 155 20.91 17.32 -16.88
N PHE A 156 20.10 18.34 -17.16
CA PHE A 156 20.14 19.14 -18.39
C PHE A 156 20.88 20.48 -18.23
N GLY A 157 21.52 20.75 -17.07
CA GLY A 157 22.21 22.01 -16.80
C GLY A 157 21.31 23.21 -16.49
N PHE A 158 20.01 22.99 -16.24
CA PHE A 158 19.06 24.03 -15.88
C PHE A 158 18.82 24.10 -14.37
N THR A 159 18.52 25.30 -13.85
CA THR A 159 18.09 25.52 -12.47
C THR A 159 16.62 25.92 -12.45
N LEU A 160 15.80 25.18 -11.69
CA LEU A 160 14.40 25.54 -11.48
C LEU A 160 14.29 26.69 -10.49
N GLN A 161 13.63 27.77 -10.89
CA GLN A 161 13.24 28.87 -10.03
C GLN A 161 11.70 28.91 -9.91
N PRO A 162 11.16 29.22 -8.73
CA PRO A 162 9.73 29.41 -8.58
C PRO A 162 9.28 30.63 -9.39
N ALA A 163 8.23 30.46 -10.20
CA ALA A 163 7.64 31.58 -10.92
C ALA A 163 6.99 32.54 -9.91
N GLN A 164 7.42 33.80 -9.91
CA GLN A 164 6.81 34.88 -9.14
C GLN A 164 5.50 35.29 -9.82
N GLY A 165 4.39 34.58 -9.57
CA GLY A 165 3.06 35.04 -9.99
C GLY A 165 2.17 34.03 -10.70
N VAL A 166 1.99 32.84 -10.12
CA VAL A 166 0.84 31.99 -10.50
C VAL A 166 0.04 31.73 -9.23
N SER A 167 -0.97 32.58 -9.03
CA SER A 167 -2.05 32.39 -8.06
C SER A 167 -2.98 31.26 -8.48
#